data_AF-A0A4P5Y9Q2-F1
#
_entry.id   AF-A0A4P5Y9Q2-F1
#
_cell.length_a   1.000
_cell.length_b   1.000
_cell.length_c   1.000
_cell.angle_alpha   90.00
_cell.angle_beta   90.00
_cell.angle_gamma   90.00
#
_symmetry.space_group_name_H-M   'P 1'
#
loop_
_entity.id
_entity.type
_entity.pdbx_description
1 polymer ?
#
loop_
_entity_poly.entity_id
_entity_poly.type
_entity_poly.pdbx_seq_one_letter_code
_entity_poly.pdbx_strand_id
1 'polypeptide(L)'
;MADPRINLKNPNLAALLAFLIPGAGHWYQGRCFKAVIYSVCVLGTFCWGQAMAEWKGVYFRWQDLEGRDRFRTRDRTIGYLSQALVGLPSLPALVQWQRYPSNDADGRDFSKLDTPIDAPFEGFAKYEAPNDSWEGRISGTLQLAVDDTGPRGFGPEVRGHFRGIARIETPGAAAMEVEKEFDLAGPITIAPQVLGNGNVTITIDGKNRAKEYSSSRRYVRSRIVTERGEFDAPVGEVEGTIPRGFWDWYQVPLEEDAVNEMNRRLGGKRYEIALLFTWVAGLLNLLAIWDAYEGPAYGYGDEVDQPDGQPSTAPPATPVAAAVTATPAPIS
;
A
#
# COMPACT_ATOMS: atom_id res chain seq x y z
N MET A 1 27.57 -13.94 -27.46
CA MET A 1 28.72 -13.48 -26.64
C MET A 1 28.64 -11.97 -26.59
N ALA A 2 28.56 -11.37 -25.39
CA ALA A 2 28.55 -9.93 -25.23
C ALA A 2 29.87 -9.32 -25.75
N ASP A 3 29.79 -8.18 -26.42
CA ASP A 3 30.95 -7.43 -26.89
C ASP A 3 31.89 -7.10 -25.71
N PRO A 4 33.19 -7.50 -25.75
CA PRO A 4 34.15 -7.24 -24.68
C PRO A 4 34.45 -5.75 -24.45
N ARG A 5 33.97 -4.84 -25.29
CA ARG A 5 34.16 -3.38 -25.15
C ARG A 5 33.25 -2.73 -24.10
N ILE A 6 32.18 -3.40 -23.67
CA ILE A 6 31.27 -2.89 -22.63
C ILE A 6 31.42 -3.76 -21.38
N ASN A 7 32.01 -3.21 -20.31
CA ASN A 7 32.14 -3.89 -19.02
C ASN A 7 30.77 -4.01 -18.33
N LEU A 8 30.01 -5.05 -18.71
CA LEU A 8 28.75 -5.38 -18.09
C LEU A 8 29.03 -5.98 -16.70
N LYS A 9 28.54 -5.30 -15.67
CA LYS A 9 28.55 -5.83 -14.30
C LYS A 9 27.72 -7.12 -14.21
N ASN A 10 27.79 -7.79 -13.05
CA ASN A 10 27.12 -9.07 -12.80
C ASN A 10 25.65 -9.09 -13.29
N PRO A 11 25.30 -9.94 -14.29
CA PRO A 11 23.98 -9.96 -14.93
C PRO A 11 22.87 -10.45 -14.00
N ASN A 12 23.18 -11.38 -13.08
CA ASN A 12 22.21 -11.88 -12.10
C ASN A 12 21.77 -10.76 -11.16
N LEU A 13 22.72 -9.91 -10.75
CA LEU A 13 22.41 -8.76 -9.89
C LEU A 13 21.63 -7.69 -10.64
N ALA A 14 21.92 -7.47 -11.92
CA ALA A 14 21.16 -6.54 -12.75
C ALA A 14 19.69 -7.00 -12.91
N ALA A 15 19.45 -8.29 -13.16
CA ALA A 15 18.12 -8.84 -13.25
C ALA A 15 17.35 -8.72 -11.91
N LEU A 16 18.00 -9.03 -10.78
CA LEU A 16 17.40 -8.87 -9.46
C LEU A 16 17.04 -7.41 -9.17
N LEU A 17 17.94 -6.47 -9.49
CA LEU A 17 17.68 -5.04 -9.29
C LEU A 17 16.54 -4.54 -10.20
N ALA A 18 16.49 -4.97 -11.46
CA ALA A 18 15.39 -4.65 -12.37
C ALA A 18 14.05 -5.24 -11.91
N PHE A 19 14.07 -6.41 -11.27
CA PHE A 19 12.89 -7.01 -10.66
C PHE A 19 12.42 -6.23 -9.43
N LEU A 20 13.33 -5.78 -8.56
CA LEU A 20 12.96 -5.02 -7.36
C LEU A 20 12.43 -3.63 -7.69
N ILE A 21 13.13 -2.91 -8.57
CA ILE A 21 12.79 -1.55 -8.97
C ILE A 21 12.92 -1.47 -10.50
N PRO A 22 11.83 -1.20 -11.24
CA PRO A 22 11.88 -1.05 -12.69
C PRO A 22 12.97 -0.06 -13.10
N GLY A 23 13.86 -0.49 -14.02
CA GLY A 23 14.99 0.30 -14.52
C GLY A 23 16.26 0.32 -13.66
N ALA A 24 16.25 -0.18 -12.42
CA ALA A 24 17.44 -0.16 -11.56
C ALA A 24 18.56 -1.10 -12.04
N GLY A 25 18.22 -2.22 -12.68
CA GLY A 25 19.21 -3.12 -13.29
C GLY A 25 20.02 -2.47 -14.41
N HIS A 26 19.35 -1.70 -15.28
CA HIS A 26 20.00 -0.93 -16.35
C HIS A 26 20.86 0.18 -15.78
N TRP A 27 20.41 0.85 -14.72
CA TRP A 27 21.21 1.85 -14.02
C TRP A 27 22.49 1.24 -13.45
N TYR A 28 22.37 0.06 -12.81
CA TYR A 28 23.52 -0.67 -12.28
C TYR A 28 24.57 -0.97 -13.36
N GLN A 29 24.14 -1.34 -14.56
CA GLN A 29 25.00 -1.59 -15.71
C GLN A 29 25.48 -0.33 -16.45
N GLY A 30 25.17 0.88 -15.97
CA GLY A 30 25.55 2.15 -16.58
C GLY A 30 24.70 2.56 -17.80
N ARG A 31 23.59 1.87 -18.06
CA ARG A 31 22.67 2.11 -19.19
C ARG A 31 21.57 3.10 -18.79
N CYS A 32 21.95 4.35 -18.49
CA CYS A 32 21.05 5.35 -17.90
C CYS A 32 19.82 5.67 -18.77
N PHE A 33 19.98 5.76 -20.09
CA PHE A 33 18.84 6.05 -20.99
C PHE A 33 17.77 4.97 -20.92
N LYS A 34 18.18 3.69 -20.99
CA LYS A 34 17.28 2.55 -20.82
C LYS A 34 16.65 2.54 -19.42
N ALA A 35 17.45 2.80 -18.39
CA ALA A 35 16.97 2.87 -17.01
C ALA A 35 15.81 3.87 -16.88
N VAL A 36 15.96 5.08 -17.42
CA VAL A 36 14.92 6.13 -17.38
C VAL A 36 13.67 5.70 -18.13
N ILE A 37 13.81 5.19 -19.37
CA ILE A 37 12.66 4.77 -20.18
C ILE A 37 11.87 3.66 -19.47
N TYR A 38 12.55 2.60 -19.01
CA TYR A 38 11.86 1.50 -18.32
C TYR A 38 11.23 1.97 -17.01
N SER A 39 11.94 2.77 -16.21
CA SER A 39 11.40 3.32 -14.96
C SER A 39 10.13 4.12 -15.21
N VAL A 40 10.18 5.11 -16.10
CA VAL A 40 9.05 6.02 -16.37
C VAL A 40 7.88 5.26 -17.01
N CYS A 41 8.15 4.38 -17.97
CA CYS A 41 7.09 3.65 -18.65
C CYS A 41 6.40 2.65 -17.72
N VAL A 42 7.17 1.81 -17.01
CA VAL A 42 6.62 0.78 -16.11
C VAL A 42 5.94 1.42 -14.91
N LEU A 43 6.64 2.29 -14.18
CA LEU A 43 6.07 2.92 -12.97
C LEU A 43 4.95 3.89 -13.32
N GLY A 44 5.05 4.63 -14.42
CA GLY A 44 3.98 5.51 -14.90
C GLY A 44 2.70 4.73 -15.21
N THR A 45 2.81 3.64 -15.98
CA THR A 45 1.67 2.77 -16.30
C THR A 45 1.08 2.13 -15.04
N PHE A 46 1.93 1.65 -14.14
CA PHE A 46 1.51 1.05 -12.87
C PHE A 46 0.78 2.04 -11.97
N CYS A 47 1.37 3.21 -11.72
CA CYS A 47 0.79 4.26 -10.88
C CYS A 47 -0.51 4.79 -11.47
N TRP A 48 -0.61 4.90 -12.79
CA TRP A 48 -1.85 5.29 -13.47
C TRP A 48 -2.95 4.25 -13.26
N GLY A 49 -2.63 2.97 -13.42
CA GLY A 49 -3.54 1.86 -13.11
C GLY A 49 -3.99 1.87 -11.65
N GLN A 50 -3.05 1.98 -10.71
CA GLN A 50 -3.35 2.09 -9.29
C GLN A 50 -4.25 3.29 -8.96
N ALA A 51 -3.96 4.46 -9.51
CA ALA A 51 -4.76 5.67 -9.29
C ALA A 51 -6.21 5.49 -9.74
N MET A 52 -6.44 4.84 -10.89
CA MET A 52 -7.79 4.53 -11.39
C MET A 52 -8.54 3.51 -10.49
N ALA A 53 -7.81 2.64 -9.80
CA ALA A 53 -8.36 1.67 -8.86
C ALA A 53 -8.29 2.14 -7.38
N GLU A 54 -8.19 3.45 -7.13
CA GLU A 54 -8.07 4.04 -5.79
C GLU A 54 -6.97 3.40 -4.92
N TRP A 55 -5.85 3.03 -5.56
CA TRP A 55 -4.68 2.34 -4.99
C TRP A 55 -4.96 0.94 -4.41
N LYS A 56 -5.99 0.27 -4.94
CA LYS A 56 -6.45 -1.05 -4.47
C LYS A 56 -6.55 -2.09 -5.58
N GLY A 57 -6.21 -1.73 -6.82
CA GLY A 57 -6.27 -2.63 -7.97
C GLY A 57 -5.18 -3.72 -7.98
N VAL A 58 -4.27 -3.71 -7.01
CA VAL A 58 -3.27 -4.77 -6.83
C VAL A 58 -3.56 -5.37 -5.47
N TYR A 59 -3.83 -6.67 -5.44
CA TYR A 59 -4.09 -7.41 -4.23
C TYR A 59 -3.85 -8.89 -4.50
N PHE A 60 -3.53 -9.63 -3.44
CA PHE A 60 -3.28 -11.05 -3.52
C PHE A 60 -4.32 -11.80 -2.69
N ARG A 61 -5.01 -12.75 -3.32
CA ARG A 61 -5.89 -13.69 -2.64
C ARG A 61 -5.61 -15.10 -3.15
N TRP A 62 -5.26 -15.97 -2.21
CA TRP A 62 -4.98 -17.38 -2.44
C TRP A 62 -5.82 -18.23 -1.50
N GLN A 63 -7.14 -18.23 -1.71
CA GLN A 63 -8.07 -19.01 -0.90
C GLN A 63 -8.96 -19.84 -1.84
N ASP A 64 -8.98 -21.16 -1.65
CA ASP A 64 -10.03 -22.01 -2.19
C ASP A 64 -11.24 -21.85 -1.24
N LEU A 65 -12.34 -21.27 -1.71
CA LEU A 65 -13.60 -21.21 -0.94
C LEU A 65 -14.20 -22.62 -0.89
N GLU A 66 -13.74 -23.46 0.04
CA GLU A 66 -14.40 -24.72 0.38
C GLU A 66 -15.63 -24.44 1.26
N GLY A 67 -16.69 -23.90 0.65
CA GLY A 67 -17.91 -23.63 1.40
C GLY A 67 -19.01 -22.95 0.60
N ARG A 68 -20.07 -23.71 0.34
CA ARG A 68 -21.42 -23.31 -0.10
C ARG A 68 -21.71 -22.95 -1.57
N ASP A 69 -20.78 -22.44 -2.38
CA ASP A 69 -21.07 -22.13 -3.80
C ASP A 69 -20.04 -22.75 -4.77
N ARG A 70 -20.18 -24.07 -5.00
CA ARG A 70 -19.34 -24.86 -5.93
C ARG A 70 -19.33 -24.31 -7.37
N PHE A 71 -20.29 -23.47 -7.74
CA PHE A 71 -20.43 -22.90 -9.08
C PHE A 71 -19.81 -21.52 -9.26
N ARG A 72 -19.41 -20.81 -8.19
CA ARG A 72 -19.10 -19.37 -8.31
C ARG A 72 -17.71 -18.92 -7.89
N THR A 73 -16.93 -19.66 -7.10
CA THR A 73 -15.72 -19.03 -6.53
C THR A 73 -14.50 -19.93 -6.53
N ARG A 74 -13.78 -19.88 -7.65
CA ARG A 74 -12.38 -20.34 -7.76
C ARG A 74 -11.50 -19.14 -8.09
N ASP A 75 -11.68 -18.06 -7.34
CA ASP A 75 -11.08 -16.76 -7.64
C ASP A 75 -9.67 -16.69 -7.08
N ARG A 76 -8.77 -17.46 -7.69
CA ARG A 76 -7.33 -17.20 -7.58
C ARG A 76 -7.08 -15.88 -8.31
N THR A 77 -6.48 -14.91 -7.64
CA THR A 77 -6.09 -13.65 -8.28
C THR A 77 -4.86 -13.87 -9.17
N ILE A 78 -5.01 -14.64 -10.26
CA ILE A 78 -3.94 -14.98 -11.21
C ILE A 78 -3.31 -13.69 -11.77
N GLY A 79 -4.10 -12.63 -11.92
CA GLY A 79 -3.63 -11.31 -12.31
C GLY A 79 -2.50 -10.78 -11.43
N TYR A 80 -2.46 -11.14 -10.14
CA TYR A 80 -1.39 -10.72 -9.23
C TYR A 80 -0.01 -11.23 -9.66
N LEU A 81 0.08 -12.39 -10.33
CA LEU A 81 1.37 -12.90 -10.82
C LEU A 81 2.04 -11.93 -11.79
N SER A 82 1.25 -11.27 -12.63
CA SER A 82 1.77 -10.21 -13.50
C SER A 82 2.14 -8.97 -12.69
N GLN A 83 1.32 -8.55 -11.74
CA GLN A 83 1.55 -7.36 -10.92
C GLN A 83 2.80 -7.50 -10.04
N ALA A 84 3.08 -8.69 -9.52
CA ALA A 84 4.27 -9.01 -8.74
C ALA A 84 5.57 -8.73 -9.50
N LEU A 85 5.54 -8.80 -10.83
CA LEU A 85 6.70 -8.50 -11.68
C LEU A 85 7.07 -7.02 -11.70
N VAL A 86 6.19 -6.11 -11.26
CA VAL A 86 6.52 -4.68 -11.06
C VAL A 86 7.51 -4.48 -9.91
N GLY A 87 7.65 -5.48 -9.03
CA GLY A 87 8.62 -5.46 -7.94
C GLY A 87 8.08 -4.87 -6.65
N LEU A 88 8.91 -4.11 -5.96
CA LEU A 88 8.59 -3.49 -4.66
C LEU A 88 7.24 -2.76 -4.62
N PRO A 89 6.78 -2.04 -5.67
CA PRO A 89 5.50 -1.36 -5.63
C PRO A 89 4.29 -2.27 -5.45
N SER A 90 4.36 -3.55 -5.85
CA SER A 90 3.23 -4.51 -5.76
C SER A 90 3.37 -5.52 -4.64
N LEU A 91 4.52 -5.58 -3.95
CA LEU A 91 4.74 -6.46 -2.80
C LEU A 91 3.88 -6.15 -1.58
N PRO A 92 3.46 -4.89 -1.28
CA PRO A 92 2.59 -4.63 -0.14
C PRO A 92 1.39 -5.56 -0.12
N ALA A 93 0.72 -5.81 -1.25
CA ALA A 93 -0.38 -6.76 -1.35
C ALA A 93 -0.13 -8.14 -0.70
N LEU A 94 1.06 -8.73 -0.85
CA LEU A 94 1.42 -10.01 -0.22
C LEU A 94 1.55 -9.88 1.30
N VAL A 95 2.21 -8.81 1.76
CA VAL A 95 2.38 -8.52 3.19
C VAL A 95 1.02 -8.26 3.85
N GLN A 96 0.09 -7.63 3.13
CA GLN A 96 -1.27 -7.39 3.62
C GLN A 96 -2.07 -8.67 3.73
N TRP A 97 -1.96 -9.55 2.75
CA TRP A 97 -2.59 -10.87 2.80
C TRP A 97 -2.09 -11.69 4.00
N GLN A 98 -0.79 -11.64 4.31
CA GLN A 98 -0.23 -12.30 5.51
C GLN A 98 -0.72 -11.68 6.83
N ARG A 99 -0.95 -10.36 6.86
CA ARG A 99 -1.47 -9.65 8.03
C ARG A 99 -2.97 -9.77 8.20
N TYR A 100 -3.68 -10.21 7.16
CA TYR A 100 -5.11 -10.33 7.22
C TYR A 100 -5.47 -11.54 8.07
N PRO A 101 -6.20 -11.35 9.18
CA PRO A 101 -6.64 -12.47 9.98
C PRO A 101 -7.60 -13.30 9.13
N SER A 102 -7.21 -14.52 8.78
CA SER A 102 -8.08 -15.52 8.16
C SER A 102 -9.09 -16.04 9.19
N ASN A 103 -9.92 -15.14 9.73
CA ASN A 103 -11.07 -15.51 10.54
C ASN A 103 -12.26 -15.65 9.59
N ASP A 104 -12.28 -16.80 8.91
CA ASP A 104 -13.43 -17.29 8.18
C ASP A 104 -14.71 -17.14 9.04
N ALA A 105 -15.61 -16.32 8.51
CA ALA A 105 -17.01 -16.68 8.26
C ALA A 105 -17.98 -17.06 9.40
N ASP A 106 -17.63 -17.19 10.69
CA ASP A 106 -18.66 -17.61 11.68
C ASP A 106 -18.57 -17.06 13.11
N GLY A 107 -17.70 -16.09 13.39
CA GLY A 107 -17.60 -15.53 14.74
C GLY A 107 -16.77 -14.28 14.76
N ARG A 108 -17.40 -13.13 14.51
CA ARG A 108 -16.74 -11.82 14.48
C ARG A 108 -16.41 -11.37 15.91
N ASP A 109 -15.43 -12.02 16.54
CA ASP A 109 -14.81 -11.56 17.77
C ASP A 109 -13.90 -10.37 17.44
N PHE A 110 -14.53 -9.20 17.30
CA PHE A 110 -13.91 -7.90 17.09
C PHE A 110 -13.29 -7.32 18.39
N SER A 111 -13.05 -8.18 19.37
CA SER A 111 -12.66 -7.85 20.74
C SER A 111 -11.15 -7.94 21.00
N LYS A 112 -10.34 -8.35 20.01
CA LYS A 112 -8.88 -8.40 20.16
C LYS A 112 -8.25 -7.11 19.63
N LEU A 113 -7.61 -6.39 20.55
CA LEU A 113 -6.82 -5.20 20.26
C LEU A 113 -5.34 -5.59 20.33
N ASP A 114 -4.68 -5.78 19.19
CA ASP A 114 -3.25 -6.16 19.15
C ASP A 114 -2.34 -5.01 19.62
N THR A 115 -2.77 -3.77 19.42
CA THR A 115 -2.02 -2.55 19.77
C THR A 115 -2.97 -1.50 20.33
N PRO A 116 -2.57 -0.75 21.38
CA PRO A 116 -3.33 0.40 21.85
C PRO A 116 -3.60 1.37 20.69
N ILE A 117 -4.86 1.81 20.57
CA ILE A 117 -5.28 2.78 19.56
C ILE A 117 -5.39 4.14 20.24
N ASP A 118 -4.70 5.13 19.69
CA ASP A 118 -4.94 6.55 19.96
C ASP A 118 -5.17 7.23 18.62
N ALA A 119 -6.43 7.58 18.32
CA ALA A 119 -6.82 8.06 17.01
C ALA A 119 -7.97 9.07 17.07
N PRO A 120 -8.08 9.99 16.09
CA PRO A 120 -9.24 10.84 15.97
C PRO A 120 -10.49 9.99 15.67
N PHE A 121 -11.58 10.32 16.35
CA PHE A 121 -12.85 9.63 16.27
C PHE A 121 -13.94 10.59 15.83
N GLU A 122 -14.70 10.18 14.81
CA GLU A 122 -15.90 10.86 14.35
C GLU A 122 -17.07 9.90 14.38
N GLY A 123 -18.15 10.26 15.06
CA GLY A 123 -19.28 9.36 15.21
C GLY A 123 -20.50 10.00 15.84
N PHE A 124 -21.37 9.15 16.38
CA PHE A 124 -22.56 9.49 17.12
C PHE A 124 -22.51 8.80 18.48
N ALA A 125 -22.86 9.53 19.53
CA ALA A 125 -23.00 8.98 20.85
C ALA A 125 -24.44 9.20 21.34
N LYS A 126 -24.98 8.16 21.97
CA LYS A 126 -26.21 8.24 22.73
C LYS A 126 -25.85 8.00 24.19
N TYR A 127 -26.06 9.00 25.01
CA TYR A 127 -25.86 8.96 26.45
C TYR A 127 -27.21 9.03 27.16
N GLU A 128 -27.49 8.06 28.00
CA GLU A 128 -28.76 7.81 28.68
C GLU A 128 -28.50 7.61 30.18
N ALA A 129 -28.30 8.72 30.89
CA ALA A 129 -28.25 8.74 32.35
C ALA A 129 -29.58 9.28 32.93
N PRO A 130 -29.96 8.88 34.16
CA PRO A 130 -31.24 9.28 34.77
C PRO A 130 -31.51 10.79 34.84
N ASN A 131 -30.45 11.60 34.89
CA ASN A 131 -30.54 13.06 35.07
C ASN A 131 -29.94 13.86 33.89
N ASP A 132 -29.27 13.21 32.95
CA ASP A 132 -28.59 13.85 31.82
C ASP A 132 -28.62 12.88 30.63
N SER A 133 -29.62 13.00 29.77
CA SER A 133 -29.74 12.24 28.54
C SER A 133 -29.49 13.16 27.35
N TRP A 134 -28.54 12.80 26.51
CA TRP A 134 -28.24 13.53 25.29
C TRP A 134 -27.84 12.57 24.19
N GLU A 135 -28.13 12.98 22.96
CA GLU A 135 -27.68 12.28 21.77
C GLU A 135 -27.15 13.31 20.79
N GLY A 136 -26.11 12.95 20.05
CA GLY A 136 -25.48 13.91 19.18
C GLY A 136 -24.27 13.37 18.46
N ARG A 137 -23.83 14.14 17.47
CA ARG A 137 -22.61 13.84 16.73
C ARG A 137 -21.41 14.21 17.59
N ILE A 138 -20.44 13.32 17.69
CA ILE A 138 -19.22 13.55 18.46
C ILE A 138 -17.99 13.55 17.55
N SER A 139 -17.03 14.40 17.89
CA SER A 139 -15.72 14.48 17.24
C SER A 139 -14.66 14.71 18.30
N GLY A 140 -13.60 13.92 18.31
CA GLY A 140 -12.59 13.97 19.36
C GLY A 140 -11.48 12.96 19.16
N THR A 141 -10.84 12.60 20.26
CA THR A 141 -9.83 11.55 20.33
C THR A 141 -10.42 10.35 21.06
N LEU A 142 -10.20 9.16 20.50
CA LEU A 142 -10.56 7.88 21.11
C LEU A 142 -9.27 7.12 21.42
N GLN A 143 -9.10 6.81 22.70
CA GLN A 143 -8.05 5.94 23.20
C GLN A 143 -8.65 4.58 23.54
N LEU A 144 -8.04 3.49 23.07
CA LEU A 144 -8.42 2.11 23.37
C LEU A 144 -7.17 1.34 23.76
N ALA A 145 -7.23 0.60 24.86
CA ALA A 145 -6.14 -0.25 25.32
C ALA A 145 -6.70 -1.55 25.91
N VAL A 146 -5.91 -2.61 25.85
CA VAL A 146 -6.22 -3.84 26.61
C VAL A 146 -5.85 -3.55 28.05
N ASP A 147 -6.84 -3.66 28.93
CA ASP A 147 -6.63 -3.67 30.37
C ASP A 147 -6.50 -5.14 30.81
N ASP A 148 -5.25 -5.56 31.02
CA ASP A 148 -4.91 -6.90 31.50
C ASP A 148 -5.38 -7.16 32.94
N THR A 149 -5.66 -6.10 33.70
CA THR A 149 -6.13 -6.22 35.09
C THR A 149 -7.64 -6.38 35.18
N GLY A 150 -8.36 -5.95 34.15
CA GLY A 150 -9.82 -5.94 34.07
C GLY A 150 -10.47 -5.24 35.28
N PRO A 151 -11.79 -5.01 35.26
CA PRO A 151 -12.49 -4.75 36.50
C PRO A 151 -12.41 -6.01 37.37
N ARG A 152 -11.46 -6.03 38.31
CA ARG A 152 -11.35 -7.03 39.39
C ARG A 152 -11.12 -8.49 38.93
N GLY A 153 -10.35 -8.73 37.86
CA GLY A 153 -9.81 -10.07 37.56
C GLY A 153 -10.64 -10.99 36.67
N PHE A 154 -11.59 -10.46 35.89
CA PHE A 154 -12.38 -11.23 34.90
C PHE A 154 -11.65 -11.52 33.57
N GLY A 155 -10.34 -11.31 33.53
CA GLY A 155 -9.51 -11.48 32.33
C GLY A 155 -9.30 -10.16 31.57
N PRO A 156 -8.48 -10.18 30.50
CA PRO A 156 -8.17 -8.99 29.73
C PRO A 156 -9.44 -8.44 29.05
N GLU A 157 -9.74 -7.17 29.29
CA GLU A 157 -10.87 -6.45 28.67
C GLU A 157 -10.34 -5.25 27.89
N VAL A 158 -10.94 -4.95 26.73
CA VAL A 158 -10.60 -3.70 26.02
C VAL A 158 -11.37 -2.56 26.68
N ARG A 159 -10.63 -1.60 27.22
CA ARG A 159 -11.16 -0.35 27.75
C ARG A 159 -10.78 0.81 26.85
N GLY A 160 -11.58 1.86 26.88
CA GLY A 160 -11.28 3.07 26.15
C GLY A 160 -11.71 4.31 26.89
N HIS A 161 -11.21 5.43 26.38
CA HIS A 161 -11.50 6.75 26.88
C HIS A 161 -11.71 7.67 25.68
N PHE A 162 -12.83 8.37 25.65
CA PHE A 162 -13.13 9.36 24.63
C PHE A 162 -13.07 10.76 25.23
N ARG A 163 -12.40 11.66 24.51
CA ARG A 163 -12.38 13.09 24.83
C ARG A 163 -12.62 13.91 23.58
N GLY A 164 -13.63 14.78 23.61
CA GLY A 164 -13.92 15.62 22.46
C GLY A 164 -15.14 16.51 22.59
N ILE A 165 -15.65 16.95 21.46
CA ILE A 165 -16.81 17.84 21.35
C ILE A 165 -18.01 17.02 20.90
N ALA A 166 -19.11 17.14 21.64
CA ALA A 166 -20.42 16.65 21.26
C ALA A 166 -21.26 17.82 20.73
N ARG A 167 -21.74 17.68 19.50
CA ARG A 167 -22.76 18.56 18.92
C ARG A 167 -24.13 17.95 19.18
N ILE A 168 -24.82 18.53 20.15
CA ILE A 168 -26.14 18.08 20.61
C ILE A 168 -27.19 18.89 19.86
N GLU A 169 -28.07 18.20 19.14
CA GLU A 169 -29.19 18.83 18.42
C GLU A 169 -30.48 18.56 19.18
N THR A 170 -30.96 19.56 19.92
CA THR A 170 -32.26 19.48 20.59
C THR A 170 -33.36 19.98 19.64
N PRO A 171 -34.49 19.27 19.48
CA PRO A 171 -35.59 19.73 18.64
C PRO A 171 -36.07 21.13 19.07
N GLY A 172 -35.92 22.13 18.20
CA GLY A 172 -36.36 23.51 18.44
C GLY A 172 -35.33 24.45 19.06
N ALA A 173 -34.08 24.02 19.26
CA ALA A 173 -32.97 24.87 19.70
C ALA A 173 -31.81 24.85 18.69
N ALA A 174 -30.92 25.85 18.76
CA ALA A 174 -29.68 25.84 17.98
C ALA A 174 -28.77 24.70 18.48
N ALA A 175 -28.02 24.08 17.56
CA ALA A 175 -27.06 23.03 17.90
C ALA A 175 -26.04 23.58 18.91
N MET A 176 -25.86 22.87 20.03
CA MET A 176 -24.92 23.24 21.08
C MET A 176 -23.70 22.35 21.01
N GLU A 177 -22.52 22.96 20.99
CA GLU A 177 -21.24 22.24 21.07
C GLU A 177 -20.77 22.22 22.52
N VAL A 178 -20.58 21.01 23.07
CA VAL A 178 -20.22 20.78 24.47
C VAL A 178 -19.03 19.85 24.52
N GLU A 179 -18.00 20.20 25.30
CA GLU A 179 -16.92 19.26 25.59
C GLU A 179 -17.45 18.11 26.47
N LYS A 180 -17.22 16.88 26.02
CA LYS A 180 -17.64 15.65 26.68
C LYS A 180 -16.46 14.70 26.79
N GLU A 181 -16.38 14.06 27.94
CA GLU A 181 -15.39 13.06 28.29
C GLU A 181 -16.13 11.88 28.93
N PHE A 182 -15.85 10.66 28.47
CA PHE A 182 -16.48 9.46 28.99
C PHE A 182 -15.65 8.20 28.72
N ASP A 183 -15.81 7.22 29.61
CA ASP A 183 -15.13 5.95 29.53
C ASP A 183 -15.96 4.91 28.75
N LEU A 184 -15.24 3.98 28.14
CA LEU A 184 -15.77 2.95 27.27
C LEU A 184 -15.31 1.59 27.80
N ALA A 185 -16.25 0.68 28.00
CA ALA A 185 -15.97 -0.69 28.42
C ALA A 185 -17.07 -1.64 27.94
N GLY A 186 -16.85 -2.94 28.12
CA GLY A 186 -17.73 -3.99 27.61
C GLY A 186 -17.35 -4.47 26.21
N PRO A 187 -18.30 -5.06 25.45
CA PRO A 187 -17.99 -5.62 24.14
C PRO A 187 -17.69 -4.49 23.16
N ILE A 188 -16.41 -4.29 22.89
CA ILE A 188 -15.92 -3.35 21.90
C ILE A 188 -15.87 -4.07 20.55
N THR A 189 -16.56 -3.51 19.56
CA THR A 189 -16.56 -4.00 18.17
C THR A 189 -15.74 -3.05 17.31
N ILE A 190 -14.54 -3.48 16.92
CA ILE A 190 -13.65 -2.74 16.02
C ILE A 190 -13.50 -3.51 14.71
N ALA A 191 -13.75 -2.86 13.58
CA ALA A 191 -13.48 -3.43 12.27
C ALA A 191 -11.99 -3.83 12.13
N PRO A 192 -11.62 -4.83 11.30
CA PRO A 192 -10.25 -5.32 11.18
C PRO A 192 -9.26 -4.19 10.89
N GLN A 193 -7.99 -4.33 11.29
CA GLN A 193 -6.97 -3.31 11.01
C GLN A 193 -6.76 -3.12 9.50
N VAL A 194 -6.55 -4.23 8.81
CA VAL A 194 -6.43 -4.32 7.35
C VAL A 194 -7.84 -4.24 6.71
N LEU A 195 -7.96 -3.58 5.56
CA LEU A 195 -9.25 -3.42 4.86
C LEU A 195 -9.84 -4.78 4.44
N GLY A 196 -10.88 -5.22 5.16
CA GLY A 196 -11.77 -6.33 4.79
C GLY A 196 -13.09 -5.77 4.27
N ASN A 197 -14.16 -5.93 5.04
CA ASN A 197 -15.46 -5.33 4.73
C ASN A 197 -15.38 -3.80 4.97
N GLY A 198 -15.10 -3.03 3.92
CA GLY A 198 -15.04 -1.57 3.97
C GLY A 198 -16.38 -0.89 4.27
N ASN A 199 -17.44 -1.65 4.56
CA ASN A 199 -18.72 -1.12 5.00
C ASN A 199 -18.58 -0.47 6.38
N VAL A 200 -18.66 0.86 6.39
CA VAL A 200 -18.72 1.64 7.60
C VAL A 200 -20.14 2.18 7.70
N THR A 201 -20.92 1.69 8.67
CA THR A 201 -22.19 2.34 9.00
C THR A 201 -21.83 3.64 9.71
N ILE A 202 -22.00 4.78 9.05
CA ILE A 202 -21.94 6.07 9.73
C ILE A 202 -23.36 6.40 10.15
N THR A 203 -23.67 6.19 11.43
CA THR A 203 -24.91 6.69 12.03
C THR A 203 -24.77 8.20 12.13
N ILE A 204 -25.38 8.91 11.17
CA ILE A 204 -25.54 10.37 11.20
C ILE A 204 -27.00 10.59 11.57
N ASP A 205 -27.26 11.24 12.70
CA ASP A 205 -28.59 11.67 13.19
C ASP A 205 -29.46 10.59 13.88
N GLY A 206 -28.86 9.59 14.54
CA GLY A 206 -29.61 8.54 15.27
C GLY A 206 -30.47 7.62 14.38
N LYS A 207 -30.41 7.79 13.05
CA LYS A 207 -31.05 6.94 12.05
C LYS A 207 -29.98 6.09 11.38
N ASN A 208 -30.20 4.77 11.33
CA ASN A 208 -29.39 3.86 10.54
C ASN A 208 -29.44 4.30 9.07
N ARG A 209 -28.43 5.05 8.60
CA ARG A 209 -28.23 5.30 7.18
C ARG A 209 -27.61 4.06 6.52
N ALA A 210 -27.72 3.99 5.20
CA ALA A 210 -27.09 2.93 4.42
C ALA A 210 -25.58 2.87 4.71
N LYS A 211 -25.03 1.65 4.79
CA LYS A 211 -23.59 1.40 4.95
C LYS A 211 -22.82 2.20 3.90
N GLU A 212 -21.91 3.06 4.35
CA GLU A 212 -21.02 3.82 3.46
C GLU A 212 -19.70 3.08 3.34
N TYR A 213 -19.30 2.77 2.10
CA TYR A 213 -18.01 2.13 1.88
C TYR A 213 -16.87 3.12 2.10
N SER A 214 -16.06 2.88 3.13
CA SER A 214 -14.87 3.65 3.41
C SER A 214 -13.67 2.73 3.58
N SER A 215 -12.68 2.97 2.73
CA SER A 215 -11.42 2.22 2.76
C SER A 215 -10.41 2.78 3.74
N SER A 216 -10.45 4.09 4.00
CA SER A 216 -9.52 4.79 4.89
C SER A 216 -10.03 4.89 6.33
N ARG A 217 -11.20 4.33 6.64
CA ARG A 217 -11.82 4.38 7.97
C ARG A 217 -12.15 2.98 8.47
N ARG A 218 -12.10 2.80 9.79
CA ARG A 218 -12.54 1.61 10.53
C ARG A 218 -13.75 1.96 11.35
N TYR A 219 -14.73 1.08 11.33
CA TYR A 219 -15.88 1.17 12.20
C TYR A 219 -15.49 0.80 13.63
N VAL A 220 -15.99 1.55 14.60
CA VAL A 220 -15.85 1.28 16.02
C VAL A 220 -17.20 1.49 16.70
N ARG A 221 -17.60 0.50 17.49
CA ARG A 221 -18.78 0.55 18.36
C ARG A 221 -18.39 0.09 19.76
N SER A 222 -18.80 0.84 20.76
CA SER A 222 -18.55 0.51 22.17
C SER A 222 -19.70 1.01 23.04
N ARG A 223 -19.81 0.48 24.26
CA ARG A 223 -20.74 1.00 25.27
C ARG A 223 -20.05 2.08 26.09
N ILE A 224 -20.82 3.11 26.41
CA ILE A 224 -20.40 4.15 27.35
C ILE A 224 -20.69 3.63 28.75
N VAL A 225 -19.69 3.69 29.63
CA VAL A 225 -19.82 3.25 31.02
C VAL A 225 -19.58 4.40 31.98
N THR A 226 -20.20 4.30 33.14
CA THR A 226 -19.93 5.18 34.28
C THR A 226 -19.75 4.32 35.51
N GLU A 227 -18.74 4.67 36.31
CA GLU A 227 -18.47 4.00 37.56
C GLU A 227 -19.64 4.21 38.54
N ARG A 228 -20.32 3.13 38.93
CA ARG A 228 -21.42 3.18 39.91
C ARG A 228 -21.14 2.23 41.05
N GLY A 229 -20.28 2.67 41.97
CA GLY A 229 -19.89 1.89 43.15
C GLY A 229 -19.00 0.72 42.75
N GLU A 230 -19.51 -0.52 42.88
CA GLU A 230 -18.73 -1.72 42.56
C GLU A 230 -18.93 -2.21 41.11
N PHE A 231 -19.81 -1.62 40.31
CA PHE A 231 -20.02 -2.07 38.92
C PHE A 231 -20.00 -0.91 37.93
N ASP A 232 -19.43 -1.17 36.76
CA ASP A 232 -19.54 -0.28 35.61
C ASP A 232 -20.96 -0.39 35.04
N ALA A 233 -21.73 0.69 35.17
CA ALA A 233 -23.09 0.73 34.63
C ALA A 233 -23.04 1.20 33.17
N PRO A 234 -23.63 0.47 32.21
CA PRO A 234 -23.75 0.96 30.85
C PRO A 234 -24.74 2.12 30.84
N VAL A 235 -24.26 3.29 30.47
CA VAL A 235 -25.03 4.55 30.40
C VAL A 235 -25.25 5.00 28.97
N GLY A 236 -24.80 4.25 27.96
CA GLY A 236 -24.98 4.64 26.57
C GLY A 236 -24.25 3.76 25.57
N GLU A 237 -24.31 4.18 24.31
CA GLU A 237 -23.58 3.55 23.20
C GLU A 237 -22.92 4.63 22.34
N VAL A 238 -21.72 4.34 21.88
CA VAL A 238 -20.98 5.15 20.93
C VAL A 238 -20.73 4.34 19.67
N GLU A 239 -20.97 4.95 18.52
CA GLU A 239 -20.78 4.35 17.20
C GLU A 239 -20.13 5.36 16.26
N GLY A 240 -19.06 4.97 15.59
CA GLY A 240 -18.36 5.87 14.70
C GLY A 240 -17.17 5.26 14.03
N THR A 241 -16.22 6.13 13.67
CA THR A 241 -15.13 5.78 12.78
C THR A 241 -13.80 6.34 13.25
N ILE A 242 -12.75 5.54 13.08
CA ILE A 242 -11.36 5.93 13.27
C ILE A 242 -10.61 5.80 11.93
N PRO A 243 -9.56 6.59 11.66
CA PRO A 243 -8.77 6.44 10.44
C PRO A 243 -7.97 5.13 10.42
N ARG A 244 -7.78 4.59 9.22
CA ARG A 244 -6.80 3.53 8.92
C ARG A 244 -5.48 4.16 8.51
N GLY A 245 -4.38 3.54 8.93
CA GLY A 245 -3.07 3.88 8.40
C GLY A 245 -3.01 3.63 6.88
N PHE A 246 -2.17 4.39 6.16
CA PHE A 246 -1.99 4.23 4.71
C PHE A 246 -1.75 2.77 4.30
N TRP A 247 -0.85 2.10 5.01
CA TRP A 247 -0.53 0.71 4.74
C TRP A 247 -1.73 -0.20 4.98
N ASP A 248 -2.66 0.11 5.86
CA ASP A 248 -3.75 -0.83 6.18
C ASP A 248 -4.88 -0.85 5.12
N TRP A 249 -4.84 0.05 4.15
CA TRP A 249 -5.81 0.10 3.03
C TRP A 249 -5.17 0.12 1.63
N TYR A 250 -3.87 0.41 1.52
CA TYR A 250 -3.15 0.40 0.25
C TYR A 250 -2.95 -1.03 -0.28
N GLN A 251 -3.49 -1.31 -1.47
CA GLN A 251 -3.45 -2.63 -2.13
C GLN A 251 -4.21 -3.74 -1.39
N VAL A 252 -5.36 -3.39 -0.78
CA VAL A 252 -6.11 -4.30 0.09
C VAL A 252 -7.64 -4.23 -0.07
N PRO A 253 -8.26 -4.76 -1.12
CA PRO A 253 -9.63 -5.24 -1.05
C PRO A 253 -9.61 -6.76 -0.93
N LEU A 254 -9.33 -7.27 0.28
CA LEU A 254 -9.14 -8.72 0.51
C LEU A 254 -10.47 -9.50 0.52
N GLU A 255 -11.58 -8.84 0.86
CA GLU A 255 -12.92 -9.43 0.82
C GLU A 255 -13.62 -9.19 -0.53
N GLU A 256 -14.44 -10.16 -0.96
CA GLU A 256 -15.26 -10.06 -2.18
C GLU A 256 -16.23 -8.89 -2.12
N ASP A 257 -16.79 -8.61 -0.95
CA ASP A 257 -17.68 -7.46 -0.74
C ASP A 257 -16.98 -6.15 -1.09
N ALA A 258 -15.70 -5.99 -0.70
CA ALA A 258 -14.91 -4.81 -1.02
C ALA A 258 -14.61 -4.71 -2.52
N VAL A 259 -14.26 -5.82 -3.17
CA VAL A 259 -14.02 -5.86 -4.61
C VAL A 259 -15.30 -5.57 -5.40
N ASN A 260 -16.43 -6.17 -5.00
CA ASN A 260 -17.74 -5.96 -5.60
C ASN A 260 -18.20 -4.51 -5.45
N GLU A 261 -17.99 -3.92 -4.28
CA GLU A 261 -18.32 -2.52 -4.03
C GLU A 261 -17.47 -1.58 -4.89
N MET A 262 -16.18 -1.84 -5.00
CA MET A 262 -15.29 -1.09 -5.89
C MET A 262 -15.73 -1.20 -7.35
N ASN A 263 -16.05 -2.42 -7.81
CA ASN A 263 -16.60 -2.66 -9.15
C ASN A 263 -17.90 -1.86 -9.39
N ARG A 264 -18.78 -1.82 -8.39
CA ARG A 264 -20.03 -1.06 -8.45
C ARG A 264 -19.78 0.44 -8.50
N ARG A 265 -18.92 0.97 -7.63
CA ARG A 265 -18.65 2.40 -7.46
C ARG A 265 -17.85 3.01 -8.60
N LEU A 266 -16.80 2.32 -9.07
CA LEU A 266 -15.94 2.79 -10.15
C LEU A 266 -16.58 2.54 -11.53
N GLY A 267 -17.63 1.72 -11.59
CA GLY A 267 -18.19 1.17 -12.81
C GLY A 267 -17.25 0.11 -13.37
N GLY A 268 -17.69 -1.16 -13.38
CA GLY A 268 -16.83 -2.33 -13.61
C GLY A 268 -15.80 -2.17 -14.73
N LYS A 269 -16.17 -1.51 -15.83
CA LYS A 269 -15.25 -1.18 -16.95
C LYS A 269 -14.02 -0.38 -16.53
N ARG A 270 -14.14 0.66 -15.68
CA ARG A 270 -12.99 1.46 -15.23
C ARG A 270 -12.05 0.65 -14.34
N TYR A 271 -12.63 -0.16 -13.46
CA TYR A 271 -11.84 -1.03 -12.60
C TYR A 271 -11.09 -2.10 -13.39
N GLU A 272 -11.75 -2.76 -14.35
CA GLU A 272 -11.09 -3.72 -15.25
C GLU A 272 -9.96 -3.07 -16.06
N ILE A 273 -10.17 -1.87 -16.62
CA ILE A 273 -9.11 -1.12 -17.30
C ILE A 273 -7.95 -0.84 -16.34
N ALA A 274 -8.23 -0.45 -15.10
CA ALA A 274 -7.19 -0.24 -14.10
C ALA A 274 -6.35 -1.50 -13.83
N LEU A 275 -6.99 -2.66 -13.73
CA LEU A 275 -6.31 -3.94 -13.62
C LEU A 275 -5.42 -4.20 -14.84
N LEU A 276 -5.95 -4.00 -16.05
CA LEU A 276 -5.20 -4.18 -17.31
C LEU A 276 -3.91 -3.35 -17.33
N PHE A 277 -3.97 -2.08 -16.92
CA PHE A 277 -2.77 -1.22 -16.84
C PHE A 277 -1.72 -1.81 -15.89
N THR A 278 -2.13 -2.30 -14.72
CA THR A 278 -1.19 -2.91 -13.77
C THR A 278 -0.62 -4.25 -14.26
N TRP A 279 -1.41 -5.04 -15.00
CA TRP A 279 -0.95 -6.29 -15.61
C TRP A 279 0.06 -6.03 -16.72
N VAL A 280 -0.26 -5.08 -17.61
CA VAL A 280 0.64 -4.65 -18.69
C VAL A 280 1.94 -4.10 -18.12
N ALA A 281 1.88 -3.28 -17.06
CA ALA A 281 3.09 -2.76 -16.40
C ALA A 281 4.00 -3.90 -15.90
N GLY A 282 3.42 -4.93 -15.29
CA GLY A 282 4.16 -6.10 -14.83
C GLY A 282 4.81 -6.90 -15.97
N LEU A 283 4.05 -7.15 -17.03
CA LEU A 283 4.57 -7.83 -18.23
C LEU A 283 5.65 -7.01 -18.94
N LEU A 284 5.52 -5.68 -18.99
CA LEU A 284 6.56 -4.79 -19.50
C LEU A 284 7.83 -4.85 -18.64
N ASN A 285 7.69 -4.92 -17.30
CA ASN A 285 8.86 -5.07 -16.44
C ASN A 285 9.56 -6.42 -16.64
N LEU A 286 8.81 -7.49 -16.94
CA LEU A 286 9.42 -8.79 -17.28
C LEU A 286 10.37 -8.67 -18.48
N LEU A 287 9.96 -7.93 -19.52
CA LEU A 287 10.81 -7.66 -20.68
C LEU A 287 12.04 -6.81 -20.29
N ALA A 288 11.86 -5.83 -19.40
CA ALA A 288 12.96 -5.03 -18.89
C ALA A 288 13.96 -5.86 -18.08
N ILE A 289 13.49 -6.79 -17.23
CA ILE A 289 14.33 -7.73 -16.48
C ILE A 289 15.14 -8.60 -17.44
N TRP A 290 14.50 -9.09 -18.50
CA TRP A 290 15.18 -9.87 -19.54
C TRP A 290 16.26 -9.05 -20.27
N ASP A 291 15.96 -7.81 -20.69
CA ASP A 291 16.95 -6.88 -21.28
C ASP A 291 18.09 -6.52 -20.30
N ALA A 292 17.82 -6.51 -18.99
CA ALA A 292 18.82 -6.35 -17.94
C ALA A 292 19.74 -7.58 -17.83
N TYR A 293 19.18 -8.78 -17.98
CA TYR A 293 19.89 -10.05 -17.85
C TYR A 293 20.79 -10.37 -19.05
N GLU A 294 20.27 -10.32 -20.27
CA GLU A 294 21.03 -10.71 -21.48
C GLU A 294 22.09 -9.68 -21.89
N GLY A 295 21.96 -8.43 -21.42
CA GLY A 295 22.80 -7.33 -21.88
C GLY A 295 22.34 -6.77 -23.23
N PRO A 296 23.04 -5.77 -23.79
CA PRO A 296 22.63 -5.13 -25.03
C PRO A 296 22.73 -6.09 -26.23
N ALA A 297 21.62 -6.27 -26.96
CA ALA A 297 21.61 -6.91 -28.26
C ALA A 297 22.21 -5.99 -29.33
N TYR A 298 23.53 -5.75 -29.28
CA TYR A 298 24.24 -5.24 -30.45
C TYR A 298 24.73 -6.44 -31.26
N GLY A 299 23.93 -6.83 -32.25
CA GLY A 299 24.47 -7.49 -33.44
C GLY A 299 25.09 -6.40 -34.30
N TYR A 300 26.41 -6.45 -34.48
CA TYR A 300 27.08 -5.71 -35.53
C TYR A 300 26.59 -6.25 -36.88
N GLY A 301 25.66 -5.52 -37.50
CA GLY A 301 25.54 -5.46 -38.95
C GLY A 301 26.10 -4.11 -39.36
N ASP A 302 27.00 -4.10 -40.33
CA ASP A 302 27.70 -2.94 -40.90
C ASP A 302 29.11 -2.69 -40.31
N GLU A 303 29.94 -3.73 -40.22
CA GLU A 303 31.34 -3.53 -40.62
C GLU A 303 31.43 -4.03 -42.07
N VAL A 304 31.54 -3.07 -42.99
CA VAL A 304 31.90 -3.33 -44.38
C VAL A 304 33.20 -4.13 -44.41
N ASP A 305 33.17 -5.33 -45.00
CA ASP A 305 34.36 -6.11 -45.32
C ASP A 305 35.34 -5.20 -46.09
N GLN A 306 36.40 -4.77 -45.41
CA GLN A 306 37.52 -4.16 -46.08
C GLN A 306 38.27 -5.28 -46.81
N PRO A 307 38.34 -5.28 -48.16
CA PRO A 307 38.89 -6.41 -48.88
C PRO A 307 40.38 -6.57 -48.54
N ASP A 308 40.73 -7.78 -48.10
CA ASP A 308 42.08 -8.20 -47.77
C ASP A 308 43.04 -7.97 -48.94
N GLY A 309 43.99 -7.06 -48.77
CA GLY A 309 45.07 -6.88 -49.74
C GLY A 309 45.83 -5.58 -49.69
N GLN A 310 46.51 -5.25 -48.58
CA GLN A 310 47.72 -4.42 -48.64
C GLN A 310 48.61 -4.60 -47.40
N PRO A 311 49.94 -4.75 -47.58
CA PRO A 311 50.85 -5.16 -46.51
C PRO A 311 51.13 -4.02 -45.53
N SER A 312 51.23 -4.42 -44.26
CA SER A 312 51.64 -3.61 -43.10
C SER A 312 52.91 -2.79 -43.39
N THR A 313 52.79 -1.46 -43.34
CA THR A 313 53.93 -0.56 -43.20
C THR A 313 54.00 -0.06 -41.76
N ALA A 314 54.89 -0.66 -40.98
CA ALA A 314 55.33 -0.10 -39.71
C ALA A 314 56.02 1.26 -39.94
N PRO A 315 55.90 2.25 -39.03
CA PRO A 315 56.63 3.51 -39.15
C PRO A 315 58.12 3.28 -38.87
N PRO A 316 59.06 3.88 -39.65
CA PRO A 316 60.47 3.70 -39.40
C PRO A 316 60.89 4.50 -38.15
N ALA A 317 61.62 3.81 -37.27
CA ALA A 317 62.33 4.40 -36.15
C ALA A 317 63.35 5.44 -36.64
N THR A 318 63.32 6.63 -36.05
CA THR A 318 64.31 7.68 -36.27
C THR A 318 65.59 7.38 -35.49
N PRO A 319 66.78 7.48 -36.11
CA PRO A 319 67.97 7.80 -35.34
C PRO A 319 68.65 9.07 -35.88
N VAL A 320 69.33 9.75 -34.95
CA VAL A 320 70.68 10.30 -35.02
C VAL A 320 70.73 11.70 -34.42
N ALA A 321 71.36 11.76 -33.24
CA ALA A 321 71.96 12.95 -32.69
C ALA A 321 73.33 13.17 -33.36
N ALA A 322 73.62 14.41 -33.76
CA ALA A 322 74.98 14.87 -34.00
C ALA A 322 75.09 16.33 -33.53
N ALA A 323 75.86 16.50 -32.46
CA ALA A 323 76.24 17.78 -31.90
C ALA A 323 77.17 18.54 -32.85
N VAL A 324 76.89 19.82 -33.09
CA VAL A 324 77.80 20.74 -33.78
C VAL A 324 78.33 21.76 -32.77
N THR A 325 79.65 21.75 -32.68
CA THR A 325 80.56 22.64 -31.93
C THR A 325 80.38 24.12 -32.26
N ALA A 326 80.44 24.98 -31.24
CA ALA A 326 80.54 26.43 -31.36
C ALA A 326 81.84 26.93 -30.73
N THR A 327 82.62 27.72 -31.47
CA THR A 327 83.69 28.61 -30.98
C THR A 327 83.84 29.78 -31.99
N PRO A 328 84.36 30.97 -31.61
CA PRO A 328 83.57 32.20 -31.65
C PRO A 328 84.08 33.21 -32.70
N ALA A 329 83.29 34.26 -32.93
CA ALA A 329 83.63 35.39 -33.81
C ALA A 329 84.70 36.33 -33.21
N PRO A 330 85.36 37.19 -34.02
CA PRO A 330 86.69 37.72 -33.70
C PRO A 330 86.72 39.21 -33.25
N ILE A 331 87.82 39.56 -32.57
CA ILE A 331 88.49 40.89 -32.36
C ILE A 331 87.69 42.11 -31.85
N SER A 332 87.98 42.53 -30.61
CA SER A 332 88.76 43.74 -30.26
C SER A 332 89.00 43.81 -28.75
#